data_AF-A0A4Q5QD98-F1
#
_entry.id   AF-A0A4Q5QD98-F1
#
_cell.length_a   1.000
_cell.length_b   1.000
_cell.length_c   1.000
_cell.angle_alpha   90.00
_cell.angle_beta   90.00
_cell.angle_gamma   90.00
#
_symmetry.space_group_name_H-M   'P 1'
#
loop_
_entity.id
_entity.type
_entity.pdbx_description
1 polymer ?
#
loop_
_entity_poly.entity_id
_entity_poly.type
_entity_poly.pdbx_seq_one_letter_code
_entity_poly.pdbx_strand_id
1 'polypeptide(L)'
;MVGAGVTRRGFIEAGGGAAAITLASSPIAAPAQPGGASGVIGKPMPDDVKLPSSPPRPKRPDSVGYAIVGLGGYSLNQMMPRFAQTQRSHIAALVSGNPDKMKVVGDAYNVPADARYSYDEFARIAADRRIDAVYVALPTGQHAEWVIRAFAAGKHVLCEKPMALSSADCVRMIAAGRRANKKLMIAYRSHFEPYNVEAIKLMKAGAVGEIRLVRTEQSYRMGPTGPGENWRASRALAGGGPLEDYGIYGLQSALYLIGEMPESISATAFRPAGDPRFAEIFAHVASQWRFPSGAVAHLATSYD
;
A
#
# COMPACT_ATOMS: atom_id res chain seq x y z
N MET A 1 -2.63 -7.54 -38.37
CA MET A 1 -1.52 -8.26 -37.69
C MET A 1 -1.31 -7.57 -36.35
N VAL A 2 -1.99 -8.04 -35.31
CA VAL A 2 -2.04 -7.35 -34.00
C VAL A 2 -0.74 -7.66 -33.26
N GLY A 3 0.11 -6.66 -33.12
CA GLY A 3 1.36 -6.77 -32.36
C GLY A 3 1.06 -7.20 -30.92
N ALA A 4 1.84 -8.14 -30.41
CA ALA A 4 1.77 -8.56 -29.01
C ALA A 4 2.11 -7.37 -28.11
N GLY A 5 1.09 -6.66 -27.65
CA GLY A 5 1.25 -5.56 -26.70
C GLY A 5 1.94 -6.04 -25.43
N VAL A 6 2.84 -5.22 -24.88
CA VAL A 6 3.53 -5.52 -23.62
C VAL A 6 2.49 -5.74 -22.52
N THR A 7 2.42 -6.96 -22.00
CA THR A 7 1.51 -7.26 -20.87
C THR A 7 1.98 -6.51 -19.62
N ARG A 8 1.08 -6.23 -18.66
CA ARG A 8 1.44 -5.61 -17.37
C ARG A 8 2.63 -6.29 -16.69
N ARG A 9 2.77 -7.60 -16.86
CA ARG A 9 3.86 -8.40 -16.33
C ARG A 9 5.15 -8.26 -17.16
N GLY A 10 5.03 -8.24 -18.49
CA GLY A 10 6.16 -8.05 -19.40
C GLY A 10 6.87 -6.70 -19.25
N PHE A 11 6.13 -5.63 -18.91
CA PHE A 11 6.75 -4.31 -18.64
C PHE A 11 7.64 -4.33 -17.38
N ILE A 12 7.17 -4.97 -16.31
CA ILE A 12 7.91 -5.09 -15.04
C ILE A 12 9.15 -5.99 -15.22
N GLU A 13 9.02 -7.09 -15.98
CA GLU A 13 10.12 -8.02 -16.25
C GLU A 13 11.17 -7.43 -17.21
N ALA A 14 10.76 -6.65 -18.23
CA ALA A 14 11.67 -5.99 -19.16
C ALA A 14 12.50 -4.87 -18.50
N GLY A 15 11.95 -4.15 -17.51
CA GLY A 15 12.70 -3.19 -16.70
C GLY A 15 13.79 -3.82 -15.81
N GLY A 16 13.77 -5.15 -15.63
CA GLY A 16 14.80 -5.91 -14.91
C GLY A 16 15.88 -6.54 -15.79
N GLY A 17 15.74 -6.48 -17.12
CA GLY A 17 16.60 -7.18 -18.09
C GLY A 17 17.35 -6.25 -19.04
N ALA A 18 18.62 -5.98 -18.72
CA ALA A 18 19.72 -5.56 -19.59
C ALA A 18 19.44 -4.62 -20.79
N ALA A 19 19.63 -3.31 -20.55
CA ALA A 19 20.33 -2.43 -21.49
C ALA A 19 21.53 -1.81 -20.75
N ALA A 20 22.72 -2.32 -21.04
CA ALA A 20 23.97 -1.76 -20.55
C ALA A 20 24.25 -0.45 -21.29
N ILE A 21 23.76 0.67 -20.75
CA ILE A 21 24.31 1.99 -21.01
C ILE A 21 25.24 2.26 -19.82
N THR A 22 26.55 2.31 -20.09
CA THR A 22 27.56 2.77 -19.12
C THR A 22 27.34 4.25 -18.80
N LEU A 23 26.40 4.52 -17.91
CA LEU A 23 26.47 5.67 -17.03
C LEU A 23 27.47 5.30 -15.94
N ALA A 24 28.53 6.09 -15.79
CA ALA A 24 29.44 5.98 -14.66
C ALA A 24 28.68 6.40 -13.39
N SER A 25 27.87 5.49 -12.86
CA SER A 25 27.34 5.53 -11.52
C SER A 25 28.10 4.49 -10.70
N SER A 26 28.87 4.97 -9.73
CA SER A 26 29.48 4.10 -8.72
C SER A 26 28.41 3.13 -8.19
N PRO A 27 28.68 1.82 -8.14
CA PRO A 27 27.68 0.87 -7.70
C PRO A 27 27.54 1.03 -6.20
N ILE A 28 26.50 1.74 -5.75
CA ILE A 28 25.99 1.54 -4.40
C ILE A 28 25.21 0.23 -4.48
N ALA A 29 25.95 -0.88 -4.40
CA ALA A 29 25.38 -2.16 -4.07
C ALA A 29 24.68 -1.98 -2.72
N ALA A 30 23.35 -2.00 -2.72
CA ALA A 30 22.61 -2.08 -1.48
C ALA A 30 22.98 -3.42 -0.83
N PRO A 31 23.57 -3.43 0.38
CA PRO A 31 23.84 -4.70 1.04
C PRO A 31 22.50 -5.41 1.26
N ALA A 32 22.45 -6.68 0.88
CA ALA A 32 21.38 -7.57 1.31
C ALA A 32 21.40 -7.57 2.84
N GLN A 33 20.37 -6.98 3.45
CA GLN A 33 20.22 -7.02 4.90
C GLN A 33 19.92 -8.47 5.31
N PRO A 34 20.68 -9.03 6.27
CA PRO A 34 20.31 -10.31 6.86
C PRO A 34 18.93 -10.16 7.50
N GLY A 35 18.10 -11.21 7.40
CA GLY A 35 16.80 -11.28 8.05
C GLY A 35 16.93 -11.25 9.57
N GLY A 36 17.16 -10.08 10.13
CA GLY A 36 17.00 -9.77 11.54
C GLY A 36 15.60 -9.23 11.76
N ALA A 37 14.87 -9.85 12.68
CA ALA A 37 13.58 -9.36 13.14
C ALA A 37 13.77 -7.98 13.80
N SER A 38 13.70 -6.89 13.02
CA SER A 38 13.44 -5.58 13.59
C SER A 38 11.99 -5.60 14.06
N GLY A 39 11.77 -5.93 15.34
CA GLY A 39 10.44 -6.07 15.93
C GLY A 39 9.55 -4.90 15.56
N VAL A 40 8.31 -5.18 15.15
CA VAL A 40 7.34 -4.12 14.87
C VAL A 40 6.95 -3.49 16.22
N ILE A 41 7.56 -2.36 16.56
CA ILE A 41 7.26 -1.66 17.82
C ILE A 41 5.91 -0.93 17.69
N GLY A 42 5.00 -1.19 18.62
CA GLY A 42 3.71 -0.51 18.66
C GLY A 42 3.85 0.94 19.15
N LYS A 43 3.51 1.90 18.28
CA LYS A 43 3.39 3.31 18.70
C LYS A 43 2.16 3.53 19.59
N PRO A 44 2.12 4.61 20.40
CA PRO A 44 0.92 5.04 21.11
C PRO A 44 -0.30 5.29 20.20
N MET A 45 -1.43 5.60 20.83
CA MET A 45 -2.64 6.06 20.11
C MET A 45 -2.39 7.43 19.49
N PRO A 46 -2.73 7.66 18.21
CA PRO A 46 -2.74 9.02 17.65
C PRO A 46 -3.79 9.90 18.33
N ASP A 47 -3.48 11.19 18.50
CA ASP A 47 -4.32 12.13 19.25
C ASP A 47 -5.65 12.46 18.56
N ASP A 48 -5.73 12.29 17.23
CA ASP A 48 -6.89 12.65 16.40
C ASP A 48 -7.94 11.53 16.29
N VAL A 49 -7.74 10.40 16.98
CA VAL A 49 -8.60 9.23 16.84
C VAL A 49 -9.94 9.42 17.55
N LYS A 50 -11.01 9.24 16.78
CA LYS A 50 -12.38 9.18 17.29
C LYS A 50 -12.89 7.75 17.25
N LEU A 51 -12.95 7.13 18.42
CA LEU A 51 -13.52 5.79 18.58
C LEU A 51 -15.05 5.83 18.45
N PRO A 52 -15.67 4.75 17.95
CA PRO A 52 -17.12 4.70 17.81
C PRO A 52 -17.81 4.74 19.19
N SER A 53 -18.92 5.46 19.29
CA SER A 53 -19.77 5.48 20.49
C SER A 53 -20.54 4.16 20.70
N SER A 54 -20.68 3.36 19.65
CA SER A 54 -21.28 2.03 19.70
C SER A 54 -20.54 1.09 18.74
N PRO A 55 -20.19 -0.13 19.19
CA PRO A 55 -19.39 -1.04 18.37
C PRO A 55 -20.17 -1.48 17.12
N PRO A 56 -19.55 -1.45 15.93
CA PRO A 56 -20.21 -1.93 14.72
C PRO A 56 -20.49 -3.43 14.83
N ARG A 57 -21.71 -3.85 14.50
CA ARG A 57 -22.12 -5.25 14.50
C ARG A 57 -22.09 -5.84 13.09
N PRO A 58 -21.77 -7.14 12.94
CA PRO A 58 -21.96 -7.83 11.68
C PRO A 58 -23.41 -7.71 11.24
N LYS A 59 -23.65 -7.19 10.02
CA LYS A 59 -24.99 -7.05 9.46
C LYS A 59 -25.50 -8.34 8.81
N ARG A 60 -24.59 -9.29 8.55
CA ARG A 60 -24.90 -10.56 7.91
C ARG A 60 -24.12 -11.72 8.57
N PRO A 61 -24.73 -12.90 8.74
CA PRO A 61 -24.04 -14.09 9.25
C PRO A 61 -22.89 -14.57 8.36
N ASP A 62 -22.99 -14.35 7.05
CA ASP A 62 -21.98 -14.74 6.04
C ASP A 62 -20.94 -13.63 5.76
N SER A 63 -20.83 -12.64 6.65
CA SER A 63 -19.88 -11.55 6.49
C SER A 63 -18.44 -12.00 6.77
N VAL A 64 -17.49 -11.45 6.01
CA VAL A 64 -16.06 -11.76 6.12
C VAL A 64 -15.49 -11.13 7.39
N GLY A 65 -14.92 -11.95 8.26
CA GLY A 65 -14.23 -11.52 9.48
C GLY A 65 -12.79 -11.11 9.19
N TYR A 66 -12.45 -9.85 9.47
CA TYR A 66 -11.11 -9.32 9.28
C TYR A 66 -10.31 -9.24 10.59
N ALA A 67 -9.06 -9.71 10.55
CA ALA A 67 -8.04 -9.34 11.52
C ALA A 67 -7.31 -8.08 11.04
N ILE A 68 -7.35 -7.01 11.82
CA ILE A 68 -6.71 -5.73 11.47
C ILE A 68 -5.29 -5.69 12.02
N VAL A 69 -4.29 -5.67 11.14
CA VAL A 69 -2.86 -5.65 11.50
C VAL A 69 -2.30 -4.25 11.36
N GLY A 70 -1.92 -3.67 12.50
CA GLY A 70 -1.43 -2.29 12.57
C GLY A 70 -2.56 -1.32 12.92
N LEU A 71 -2.60 -0.89 14.18
CA LEU A 71 -3.53 0.12 14.68
C LEU A 71 -2.91 1.52 14.55
N GLY A 72 -2.60 1.91 13.31
CA GLY A 72 -2.08 3.24 12.96
C GLY A 72 -3.19 4.21 12.58
N GLY A 73 -2.80 5.46 12.26
CA GLY A 73 -3.76 6.53 11.92
C GLY A 73 -4.71 6.18 10.77
N TYR A 74 -4.24 5.49 9.71
CA TYR A 74 -5.13 5.09 8.62
C TYR A 74 -6.18 4.04 9.07
N SER A 75 -5.74 2.99 9.76
CA SER A 75 -6.64 1.96 10.30
C SER A 75 -7.70 2.60 11.19
N LEU A 76 -7.29 3.43 12.15
CA LEU A 76 -8.17 3.98 13.17
C LEU A 76 -9.08 5.09 12.66
N ASN A 77 -8.59 5.99 11.80
CA ASN A 77 -9.35 7.17 11.36
C ASN A 77 -10.12 6.95 10.06
N GLN A 78 -9.65 6.05 9.19
CA GLN A 78 -10.23 5.87 7.86
C GLN A 78 -10.90 4.51 7.70
N MET A 79 -10.20 3.41 7.98
CA MET A 79 -10.70 2.07 7.64
C MET A 79 -11.70 1.54 8.68
N MET A 80 -11.32 1.47 9.96
CA MET A 80 -12.10 0.81 11.01
C MET A 80 -13.51 1.42 11.18
N PRO A 81 -13.68 2.76 11.16
CA PRO A 81 -15.00 3.37 11.26
C PRO A 81 -15.96 2.94 10.13
N ARG A 82 -15.43 2.57 8.95
CA ARG A 82 -16.26 2.22 7.77
C ARG A 82 -16.87 0.84 7.86
N PHE A 83 -16.43 -0.03 8.78
CA PHE A 83 -17.08 -1.30 9.03
C PHE A 83 -18.53 -1.15 9.55
N ALA A 84 -18.88 -0.01 10.14
CA ALA A 84 -20.28 0.31 10.47
C ALA A 84 -21.16 0.45 9.21
N GLN A 85 -20.57 0.76 8.06
CA GLN A 85 -21.25 1.01 6.79
C GLN A 85 -21.25 -0.23 5.88
N THR A 86 -20.32 -1.18 6.09
CA THR A 86 -20.24 -2.41 5.30
C THR A 86 -21.37 -3.39 5.61
N GLN A 87 -21.79 -4.14 4.60
CA GLN A 87 -22.80 -5.20 4.74
C GLN A 87 -22.16 -6.59 4.89
N ARG A 88 -21.01 -6.81 4.25
CA ARG A 88 -20.39 -8.14 4.07
C ARG A 88 -19.01 -8.28 4.74
N SER A 89 -18.67 -7.37 5.64
CA SER A 89 -17.40 -7.38 6.37
C SER A 89 -17.62 -6.95 7.81
N HIS A 90 -16.83 -7.49 8.73
CA HIS A 90 -16.78 -7.04 10.13
C HIS A 90 -15.35 -7.18 10.68
N ILE A 91 -15.08 -6.50 11.80
CA ILE A 91 -13.80 -6.62 12.52
C ILE A 91 -13.94 -7.83 13.45
N ALA A 92 -13.13 -8.86 13.22
CA ALA A 92 -13.13 -10.09 14.00
C ALA A 92 -11.99 -10.15 15.01
N ALA A 93 -10.85 -9.52 14.68
CA ALA A 93 -9.65 -9.54 15.51
C ALA A 93 -8.78 -8.29 15.28
N LEU A 94 -7.87 -8.03 16.21
CA LEU A 94 -6.89 -6.94 16.13
C LEU A 94 -5.48 -7.48 16.35
N VAL A 95 -4.49 -6.89 15.66
CA VAL A 95 -3.07 -7.17 15.83
C VAL A 95 -2.28 -5.86 16.01
N SER A 96 -1.59 -5.72 17.13
CA SER A 96 -0.89 -4.49 17.52
C SER A 96 0.24 -4.79 18.50
N GLY A 97 1.34 -4.04 18.40
CA GLY A 97 2.46 -4.11 19.33
C GLY A 97 2.34 -3.18 20.54
N ASN A 98 1.21 -2.48 20.70
CA ASN A 98 0.96 -1.61 21.85
C ASN A 98 -0.26 -2.16 22.64
N PRO A 99 -0.06 -2.71 23.86
CA PRO A 99 -1.11 -3.38 24.61
C PRO A 99 -2.18 -2.41 25.14
N ASP A 100 -1.81 -1.20 25.55
CA ASP A 100 -2.77 -0.21 26.06
C ASP A 100 -3.73 0.25 24.96
N LYS A 101 -3.17 0.60 23.79
CA LYS A 101 -3.95 0.90 22.59
C LYS A 101 -4.81 -0.28 22.17
N MET A 102 -4.25 -1.49 22.19
CA MET A 102 -4.99 -2.71 21.86
C MET A 102 -6.21 -2.88 22.77
N LYS A 103 -6.05 -2.64 24.07
CA LYS A 103 -7.15 -2.72 25.03
C LYS A 103 -8.24 -1.71 24.70
N VAL A 104 -7.89 -0.42 24.59
CA VAL A 104 -8.84 0.67 24.35
C VAL A 104 -9.60 0.48 23.03
N VAL A 105 -8.89 0.18 21.95
CA VAL A 105 -9.51 -0.05 20.62
C VAL A 105 -10.36 -1.32 20.62
N GLY A 106 -9.86 -2.40 21.22
CA GLY A 106 -10.61 -3.65 21.31
C GLY A 106 -11.92 -3.51 22.09
N ASP A 107 -11.92 -2.74 23.17
CA ASP A 107 -13.13 -2.46 23.96
C ASP A 107 -14.13 -1.64 23.13
N ALA A 108 -13.68 -0.58 22.44
CA ALA A 108 -14.55 0.27 21.61
C ALA A 108 -15.18 -0.44 20.41
N TYR A 109 -14.49 -1.44 19.84
CA TYR A 109 -14.98 -2.24 18.71
C TYR A 109 -15.56 -3.60 19.13
N ASN A 110 -15.68 -3.86 20.42
CA ASN A 110 -16.18 -5.13 20.98
C ASN A 110 -15.44 -6.38 20.46
N VAL A 111 -14.12 -6.27 20.30
CA VAL A 111 -13.25 -7.40 19.96
C VAL A 111 -12.84 -8.09 21.25
N PRO A 112 -13.13 -9.38 21.46
CA PRO A 112 -12.85 -10.06 22.74
C PRO A 112 -11.34 -10.20 22.97
N ALA A 113 -10.92 -10.35 24.23
CA ALA A 113 -9.49 -10.37 24.60
C ALA A 113 -8.70 -11.51 23.92
N ASP A 114 -9.34 -12.65 23.68
CA ASP A 114 -8.78 -13.80 22.98
C ASP A 114 -8.72 -13.63 21.44
N ALA A 115 -9.20 -12.50 20.91
CA ALA A 115 -9.09 -12.08 19.51
C ALA A 115 -8.19 -10.82 19.34
N ARG A 116 -7.40 -10.49 20.37
CA ARG A 116 -6.42 -9.41 20.37
C ARG A 116 -5.04 -10.03 20.44
N TYR A 117 -4.26 -9.91 19.37
CA TYR A 117 -2.96 -10.56 19.24
C TYR A 117 -1.83 -9.53 19.25
N SER A 118 -0.74 -9.84 19.94
CA SER A 118 0.54 -9.18 19.65
C SER A 118 1.11 -9.65 18.31
N TYR A 119 2.16 -8.97 17.85
CA TYR A 119 2.89 -9.39 16.65
C TYR A 119 3.56 -10.77 16.82
N ASP A 120 4.05 -11.10 18.02
CA ASP A 120 4.66 -12.39 18.33
C ASP A 120 3.63 -13.53 18.34
N GLU A 121 2.41 -13.21 18.75
CA GLU A 121 1.29 -14.15 18.80
C GLU A 121 0.57 -14.32 17.45
N PHE A 122 0.99 -13.60 16.41
CA PHE A 122 0.27 -13.55 15.14
C PHE A 122 0.01 -14.93 14.52
N ALA A 123 0.92 -15.90 14.69
CA ALA A 123 0.72 -17.26 14.18
C ALA A 123 -0.54 -17.94 14.73
N ARG A 124 -1.01 -17.55 15.93
CA ARG A 124 -2.20 -18.10 16.59
C ARG A 124 -3.48 -17.83 15.81
N ILE A 125 -3.52 -16.82 14.93
CA ILE A 125 -4.71 -16.54 14.11
C ILE A 125 -5.09 -17.71 13.21
N ALA A 126 -4.16 -18.63 12.90
CA ALA A 126 -4.43 -19.82 12.10
C ALA A 126 -5.54 -20.69 12.71
N ALA A 127 -5.56 -20.81 14.05
CA ALA A 127 -6.57 -21.58 14.79
C ALA A 127 -7.88 -20.81 15.00
N ASP A 128 -7.88 -19.49 14.81
CA ASP A 128 -9.03 -18.65 15.03
C ASP A 128 -9.98 -18.68 13.83
N ARG A 129 -11.13 -19.33 14.01
CA ARG A 129 -12.18 -19.48 12.98
C ARG A 129 -13.02 -18.22 12.76
N ARG A 130 -12.87 -17.19 13.61
CA ARG A 130 -13.53 -15.88 13.41
C ARG A 130 -12.87 -15.09 12.27
N ILE A 131 -11.64 -15.44 11.92
CA ILE A 131 -10.80 -14.69 10.97
C ILE A 131 -10.79 -15.40 9.61
N ASP A 132 -11.39 -14.75 8.61
CA ASP A 132 -11.36 -15.18 7.21
C ASP A 132 -10.21 -14.52 6.45
N ALA A 133 -9.97 -13.24 6.75
CA ALA A 133 -9.01 -12.39 6.06
C ALA A 133 -8.20 -11.54 7.03
N VAL A 134 -7.00 -11.13 6.59
CA VAL A 134 -6.11 -10.21 7.29
C VAL A 134 -6.04 -8.90 6.51
N TYR A 135 -6.27 -7.78 7.19
CA TYR A 135 -5.98 -6.45 6.66
C TYR A 135 -4.59 -6.02 7.15
N VAL A 136 -3.62 -5.87 6.25
CA VAL A 136 -2.25 -5.43 6.59
C VAL A 136 -2.13 -3.92 6.35
N ALA A 137 -2.05 -3.15 7.44
CA ALA A 137 -1.92 -1.68 7.46
C ALA A 137 -0.67 -1.25 8.25
N LEU A 138 0.47 -1.82 7.88
CA LEU A 138 1.78 -1.56 8.49
C LEU A 138 2.59 -0.57 7.62
N PRO A 139 3.78 -0.12 8.04
CA PRO A 139 4.72 0.51 7.13
C PRO A 139 5.01 -0.39 5.92
N THR A 140 5.17 0.20 4.73
CA THR A 140 5.32 -0.54 3.47
C THR A 140 6.43 -1.59 3.51
N GLY A 141 7.58 -1.26 4.11
CA GLY A 141 8.72 -2.17 4.24
C GLY A 141 8.40 -3.47 4.98
N GLN A 142 7.30 -3.52 5.72
CA GLN A 142 6.86 -4.69 6.48
C GLN A 142 5.79 -5.49 5.75
N HIS A 143 5.14 -4.96 4.71
CA HIS A 143 4.00 -5.61 4.06
C HIS A 143 4.31 -7.05 3.63
N ALA A 144 5.42 -7.27 2.92
CA ALA A 144 5.73 -8.57 2.35
C ALA A 144 5.81 -9.68 3.40
N GLU A 145 6.48 -9.40 4.53
CA GLU A 145 6.59 -10.35 5.64
C GLU A 145 5.22 -10.72 6.20
N TRP A 146 4.41 -9.72 6.56
CA TRP A 146 3.13 -9.93 7.23
C TRP A 146 2.07 -10.54 6.32
N VAL A 147 2.11 -10.22 5.04
CA VAL A 147 1.29 -10.87 4.02
C VAL A 147 1.67 -12.35 3.88
N ILE A 148 2.96 -12.68 3.83
CA ILE A 148 3.42 -14.08 3.74
C ILE A 148 3.04 -14.86 5.01
N ARG A 149 3.20 -14.26 6.20
CA ARG A 149 2.77 -14.88 7.47
C ARG A 149 1.25 -15.12 7.48
N ALA A 150 0.45 -14.18 6.99
CA ALA A 150 -1.01 -14.34 6.91
C ALA A 150 -1.43 -15.51 6.01
N PHE A 151 -0.74 -15.69 4.88
CA PHE A 151 -0.95 -16.85 4.01
C PHE A 151 -0.50 -18.15 4.66
N ALA A 152 0.61 -18.16 5.40
CA ALA A 152 1.03 -19.32 6.18
C ALA A 152 -0.01 -19.72 7.25
N ALA A 153 -0.73 -18.74 7.80
CA ALA A 153 -1.87 -18.96 8.70
C ALA A 153 -3.18 -19.34 7.97
N GLY A 154 -3.16 -19.54 6.65
CA GLY A 154 -4.31 -19.97 5.86
C GLY A 154 -5.38 -18.90 5.64
N LYS A 155 -5.05 -17.61 5.78
CA LYS A 155 -6.00 -16.48 5.68
C LYS A 155 -5.95 -15.80 4.31
N HIS A 156 -7.07 -15.21 3.90
CA HIS A 156 -7.07 -14.25 2.79
C HIS A 156 -6.36 -12.96 3.21
N VAL A 157 -5.88 -12.16 2.26
CA VAL A 157 -5.13 -10.93 2.57
C VAL A 157 -5.64 -9.75 1.75
N LEU A 158 -5.97 -8.67 2.47
CA LEU A 158 -6.09 -7.31 1.95
C LEU A 158 -4.89 -6.51 2.47
N CYS A 159 -3.97 -6.12 1.59
CA CYS A 159 -2.76 -5.40 1.95
C CYS A 159 -2.87 -3.94 1.51
N GLU A 160 -2.43 -3.01 2.36
CA GLU A 160 -2.33 -1.61 1.96
C GLU A 160 -1.40 -1.40 0.76
N LYS A 161 -1.63 -0.26 0.09
CA LYS A 161 -0.70 0.28 -0.91
C LYS A 161 0.42 1.08 -0.22
N PRO A 162 1.61 1.17 -0.82
CA PRO A 162 2.11 0.33 -1.93
C PRO A 162 2.29 -1.13 -1.51
N MET A 163 2.24 -2.04 -2.47
CA MET A 163 2.23 -3.49 -2.20
C MET A 163 3.47 -3.95 -1.41
N ALA A 164 4.66 -3.54 -1.83
CA ALA A 164 5.93 -3.74 -1.14
C ALA A 164 6.95 -2.72 -1.67
N LEU A 165 8.15 -2.69 -1.09
CA LEU A 165 9.25 -1.83 -1.53
C LEU A 165 10.04 -2.37 -2.74
N SER A 166 9.79 -3.61 -3.14
CA SER A 166 10.45 -4.22 -4.30
C SER A 166 9.51 -5.10 -5.11
N SER A 167 9.75 -5.18 -6.43
CA SER A 167 9.01 -6.09 -7.32
C SER A 167 9.23 -7.56 -6.95
N ALA A 168 10.44 -7.91 -6.51
CA ALA A 168 10.77 -9.25 -6.01
C ALA A 168 9.88 -9.63 -4.83
N ASP A 169 9.67 -8.73 -3.87
CA ASP A 169 8.80 -8.98 -2.72
C ASP A 169 7.33 -9.09 -3.13
N CYS A 170 6.87 -8.27 -4.07
CA CYS A 170 5.54 -8.42 -4.65
C CYS A 170 5.35 -9.82 -5.25
N VAL A 171 6.35 -10.34 -5.99
CA VAL A 171 6.33 -11.70 -6.55
C VAL A 171 6.28 -12.75 -5.43
N ARG A 172 7.06 -12.59 -4.35
CA ARG A 172 7.03 -13.49 -3.19
C ARG A 172 5.65 -13.54 -2.53
N MET A 173 5.01 -12.39 -2.35
CA MET A 173 3.65 -12.28 -1.79
C MET A 173 2.61 -12.99 -2.68
N ILE A 174 2.66 -12.78 -3.99
CA ILE A 174 1.76 -13.44 -4.95
C ILE A 174 1.96 -14.96 -4.91
N ALA A 175 3.21 -15.42 -4.90
CA ALA A 175 3.53 -16.84 -4.85
C ALA A 175 3.05 -17.49 -3.53
N ALA A 176 3.18 -16.81 -2.40
CA ALA A 176 2.66 -17.28 -1.12
C ALA A 176 1.13 -17.42 -1.13
N GLY A 177 0.40 -16.42 -1.65
CA GLY A 177 -1.05 -16.49 -1.77
C GLY A 177 -1.52 -17.65 -2.66
N ARG A 178 -0.83 -17.88 -3.79
CA ARG A 178 -1.10 -19.02 -4.68
C ARG A 178 -0.86 -20.36 -3.98
N ARG A 179 0.26 -20.53 -3.28
CA ARG A 179 0.56 -21.77 -2.53
C ARG A 179 -0.46 -22.06 -1.44
N ALA A 180 -0.93 -21.04 -0.74
CA ALA A 180 -1.96 -21.18 0.29
C ALA A 180 -3.39 -21.38 -0.28
N ASN A 181 -3.56 -21.26 -1.60
CA ASN A 181 -4.88 -21.16 -2.25
C ASN A 181 -5.76 -20.05 -1.63
N LYS A 182 -5.16 -18.88 -1.42
CA LYS A 182 -5.82 -17.70 -0.84
C LYS A 182 -5.71 -16.50 -1.76
N LYS A 183 -6.62 -15.55 -1.55
CA LYS A 183 -6.71 -14.32 -2.35
C LYS A 183 -5.80 -13.26 -1.75
N LEU A 184 -5.07 -12.57 -2.62
CA LEU A 184 -4.35 -11.34 -2.33
C LEU A 184 -5.07 -10.18 -3.02
N MET A 185 -5.41 -9.15 -2.28
CA MET A 185 -5.93 -7.90 -2.80
C MET A 185 -5.07 -6.74 -2.27
N ILE A 186 -4.74 -5.78 -3.14
CA ILE A 186 -4.10 -4.53 -2.72
C ILE A 186 -5.19 -3.47 -2.58
N ALA A 187 -5.15 -2.72 -1.48
CA ALA A 187 -6.20 -1.77 -1.07
C ALA A 187 -6.16 -0.46 -1.88
N TYR A 188 -6.27 -0.55 -3.21
CA TYR A 188 -6.46 0.62 -4.06
C TYR A 188 -7.90 1.12 -3.99
N ARG A 189 -8.21 1.94 -2.98
CA ARG A 189 -9.56 2.50 -2.77
C ARG A 189 -10.14 3.18 -4.03
N SER A 190 -9.31 3.81 -4.85
CA SER A 190 -9.73 4.52 -6.07
C SER A 190 -10.29 3.59 -7.14
N HIS A 191 -10.08 2.27 -7.04
CA HIS A 191 -10.74 1.31 -7.94
C HIS A 191 -12.18 1.00 -7.52
N PHE A 192 -12.65 1.55 -6.39
CA PHE A 192 -13.99 1.35 -5.82
C PHE A 192 -14.70 2.67 -5.51
N GLU A 193 -14.03 3.80 -5.71
CA GLU A 193 -14.61 5.12 -5.50
C GLU A 193 -15.51 5.47 -6.70
N PRO A 194 -16.80 5.82 -6.50
CA PRO A 194 -17.76 5.98 -7.58
C PRO A 194 -17.33 6.92 -8.71
N TYR A 195 -16.71 8.07 -8.40
CA TYR A 195 -16.27 9.02 -9.43
C TYR A 195 -15.07 8.49 -10.21
N ASN A 196 -14.13 7.81 -9.55
CA ASN A 196 -13.03 7.15 -10.26
C ASN A 196 -13.53 6.02 -11.17
N VAL A 197 -14.51 5.23 -10.72
CA VAL A 197 -15.13 4.17 -11.53
C VAL A 197 -15.84 4.74 -12.76
N GLU A 198 -16.61 5.81 -12.59
CA GLU A 198 -17.28 6.47 -13.72
C GLU A 198 -16.26 7.11 -14.68
N ALA A 199 -15.20 7.75 -14.18
CA ALA A 199 -14.14 8.28 -15.02
C ALA A 199 -13.48 7.17 -15.89
N ILE A 200 -13.15 6.01 -15.29
CA ILE A 200 -12.62 4.85 -16.03
C ILE A 200 -13.58 4.42 -17.14
N LYS A 201 -14.89 4.36 -16.84
CA LYS A 201 -15.92 3.96 -17.81
C LYS A 201 -16.03 4.97 -18.96
N LEU A 202 -16.05 6.26 -18.67
CA LEU A 202 -16.12 7.33 -19.68
C LEU A 202 -14.89 7.33 -20.59
N MET A 203 -13.68 7.17 -20.02
CA MET A 203 -12.45 7.10 -20.82
C MET A 203 -12.47 5.89 -21.75
N LYS A 204 -12.87 4.71 -21.25
CA LYS A 204 -13.01 3.50 -22.06
C LYS A 204 -14.06 3.63 -23.17
N ALA A 205 -15.11 4.42 -22.95
CA ALA A 205 -16.14 4.70 -23.95
C ALA A 205 -15.72 5.75 -24.99
N GLY A 206 -14.50 6.30 -24.89
CA GLY A 206 -14.02 7.33 -25.82
C GLY A 206 -14.68 8.69 -25.63
N ALA A 207 -15.25 8.98 -24.44
CA ALA A 207 -16.01 10.21 -24.19
C ALA A 207 -15.20 11.51 -24.39
N VAL A 208 -13.86 11.41 -24.38
CA VAL A 208 -12.94 12.53 -24.60
C VAL A 208 -12.13 12.40 -25.90
N GLY A 209 -12.52 11.47 -26.78
CA GLY A 209 -11.74 11.11 -27.98
C GLY A 209 -10.42 10.40 -27.63
N GLU A 210 -9.43 10.52 -28.51
CA GLU A 210 -8.10 9.95 -28.29
C GLU A 210 -7.35 10.72 -27.21
N ILE A 211 -6.95 10.04 -26.14
CA ILE A 211 -6.18 10.65 -25.05
C ILE A 211 -4.77 10.95 -25.55
N ARG A 212 -4.39 12.23 -25.54
CA ARG A 212 -3.01 12.67 -25.88
C ARG A 212 -2.17 13.02 -24.66
N LEU A 213 -2.80 13.51 -23.61
CA LEU A 213 -2.11 14.00 -22.43
C LEU A 213 -2.91 13.70 -21.16
N VAL A 214 -2.25 13.13 -20.16
CA VAL A 214 -2.74 13.07 -18.78
C VAL A 214 -1.78 13.84 -17.88
N ARG A 215 -2.31 14.66 -16.98
CA ARG A 215 -1.52 15.33 -15.94
C ARG A 215 -2.04 14.93 -14.57
N THR A 216 -1.15 14.57 -13.65
CA THR A 216 -1.51 14.27 -12.28
C THR A 216 -0.55 14.93 -11.31
N GLU A 217 -1.07 15.59 -10.29
CA GLU A 217 -0.27 16.23 -9.26
C GLU A 217 -0.78 15.81 -7.90
N GLN A 218 0.09 15.29 -7.05
CA GLN A 218 -0.27 14.82 -5.70
C GLN A 218 0.73 15.39 -4.69
N SER A 219 0.32 16.43 -3.97
CA SER A 219 1.18 17.11 -3.01
C SER A 219 0.57 17.07 -1.61
N TYR A 220 1.42 16.83 -0.62
CA TYR A 220 1.05 16.86 0.79
C TYR A 220 2.20 17.46 1.58
N ARG A 221 2.03 18.60 2.25
CA ARG A 221 3.12 19.19 3.01
C ARG A 221 3.45 18.35 4.24
N MET A 222 4.62 17.72 4.25
CA MET A 222 5.08 16.97 5.42
C MET A 222 5.55 17.94 6.51
N GLY A 223 4.96 17.82 7.70
CA GLY A 223 5.38 18.60 8.86
C GLY A 223 6.82 18.28 9.32
N PRO A 224 7.37 19.08 10.27
CA PRO A 224 8.69 18.82 10.83
C PRO A 224 8.79 17.42 11.42
N THR A 225 9.73 16.61 10.91
CA THR A 225 9.97 15.24 11.37
C THR A 225 11.31 14.71 10.84
N GLY A 226 11.65 13.46 11.17
CA GLY A 226 12.76 12.72 10.57
C GLY A 226 12.52 11.21 10.53
N PRO A 227 13.47 10.43 9.97
CA PRO A 227 13.33 8.97 9.79
C PRO A 227 13.10 8.18 11.08
N GLY A 228 13.60 8.67 12.23
CA GLY A 228 13.36 8.06 13.54
C GLY A 228 11.96 8.30 14.11
N GLU A 229 11.26 9.34 13.64
CA GLU A 229 9.98 9.79 14.21
C GLU A 229 8.80 9.39 13.32
N ASN A 230 8.96 9.50 12.00
CA ASN A 230 7.94 9.16 11.01
C ASN A 230 8.49 8.12 10.03
N TRP A 231 7.86 6.96 9.98
CA TRP A 231 8.28 5.87 9.09
C TRP A 231 8.25 6.28 7.62
N ARG A 232 7.42 7.27 7.24
CA ARG A 232 7.37 7.82 5.88
C ARG A 232 8.65 8.54 5.46
N ALA A 233 9.41 9.07 6.43
CA ALA A 233 10.70 9.71 6.19
C ALA A 233 11.87 8.69 6.22
N SER A 234 11.61 7.43 6.58
CA SER A 234 12.61 6.36 6.58
C SER A 234 12.58 5.59 5.27
N ARG A 235 13.71 5.52 4.57
CA ARG A 235 13.81 4.79 3.30
C ARG A 235 13.55 3.30 3.48
N ALA A 236 14.00 2.74 4.61
CA ALA A 236 13.82 1.33 4.93
C ALA A 236 12.35 0.93 5.13
N LEU A 237 11.51 1.87 5.59
CA LEU A 237 10.10 1.60 5.88
C LEU A 237 9.14 2.12 4.80
N ALA A 238 9.50 3.19 4.10
CA ALA A 238 8.62 3.85 3.12
C ALA A 238 9.08 3.79 1.67
N GLY A 239 10.37 3.57 1.40
CA GLY A 239 10.94 3.64 0.05
C GLY A 239 11.40 5.05 -0.30
N GLY A 240 11.04 5.54 -1.49
CA GLY A 240 11.50 6.81 -2.05
C GLY A 240 10.79 8.07 -1.55
N GLY A 241 9.71 7.96 -0.77
CA GLY A 241 9.00 9.08 -0.16
C GLY A 241 7.65 9.38 -0.81
N PRO A 242 7.41 10.61 -1.33
CA PRO A 242 6.09 11.05 -1.77
C PRO A 242 5.53 10.24 -2.94
N LEU A 243 6.40 9.70 -3.82
CA LEU A 243 5.97 8.86 -4.94
C LEU A 243 5.29 7.58 -4.47
N GLU A 244 5.88 6.87 -3.51
CA GLU A 244 5.34 5.63 -2.96
C GLU A 244 4.07 5.86 -2.12
N ASP A 245 3.98 6.97 -1.39
CA ASP A 245 2.82 7.23 -0.52
C ASP A 245 1.62 7.82 -1.29
N TYR A 246 1.83 8.93 -1.99
CA TYR A 246 0.76 9.71 -2.66
C TYR A 246 0.86 9.71 -4.18
N GLY A 247 2.07 9.82 -4.74
CA GLY A 247 2.27 9.83 -6.19
C GLY A 247 1.72 8.58 -6.88
N ILE A 248 1.64 7.45 -6.16
CA ILE A 248 1.05 6.21 -6.65
C ILE A 248 -0.43 6.35 -7.06
N TYR A 249 -1.18 7.31 -6.49
CA TYR A 249 -2.55 7.59 -6.93
C TYR A 249 -2.56 8.25 -8.32
N GLY A 250 -1.68 9.23 -8.55
CA GLY A 250 -1.51 9.85 -9.86
C GLY A 250 -1.04 8.83 -10.90
N LEU A 251 -0.08 7.99 -10.52
CA LEU A 251 0.41 6.87 -11.31
C LEU A 251 -0.72 5.92 -11.74
N GLN A 252 -1.50 5.42 -10.78
CA GLN A 252 -2.63 4.55 -11.08
C GLN A 252 -3.63 5.24 -12.00
N SER A 253 -3.88 6.54 -11.79
CA SER A 253 -4.81 7.32 -12.60
C SER A 253 -4.37 7.43 -14.05
N ALA A 254 -3.09 7.72 -14.32
CA ALA A 254 -2.57 7.69 -15.68
C ALA A 254 -2.79 6.33 -16.35
N LEU A 255 -2.47 5.24 -15.63
CA LEU A 255 -2.62 3.88 -16.17
C LEU A 255 -4.08 3.50 -16.47
N TYR A 256 -5.02 3.73 -15.54
CA TYR A 256 -6.40 3.29 -15.75
C TYR A 256 -7.21 4.23 -16.67
N LEU A 257 -6.84 5.51 -16.79
CA LEU A 257 -7.50 6.44 -17.70
C LEU A 257 -7.04 6.22 -19.14
N ILE A 258 -5.73 6.04 -19.36
CA ILE A 258 -5.18 5.75 -20.70
C ILE A 258 -5.52 4.31 -21.11
N GLY A 259 -5.54 3.37 -20.16
CA GLY A 259 -5.89 1.97 -20.42
C GLY A 259 -4.73 1.13 -20.96
N GLU A 260 -3.51 1.68 -20.98
CA GLU A 260 -2.30 1.04 -21.49
C GLU A 260 -1.17 1.08 -20.45
N MET A 261 -0.11 0.31 -20.68
CA MET A 261 1.15 0.45 -19.94
C MET A 261 2.08 1.40 -20.70
N PRO A 262 2.86 2.24 -20.00
CA PRO A 262 3.87 3.07 -20.66
C PRO A 262 4.93 2.17 -21.32
N GLU A 263 5.52 2.65 -22.40
CA GLU A 263 6.70 2.04 -23.04
C GLU A 263 8.02 2.66 -22.55
N SER A 264 7.96 3.87 -21.96
CA SER A 264 9.13 4.55 -21.39
C SER A 264 8.73 5.55 -20.33
N ILE A 265 9.65 5.79 -19.40
CA ILE A 265 9.50 6.74 -18.30
C ILE A 265 10.82 7.50 -18.16
N SER A 266 10.75 8.83 -18.07
CA SER A 266 11.83 9.69 -17.62
C SER A 266 11.39 10.41 -16.33
N ALA A 267 12.31 10.66 -15.41
CA ALA A 267 11.98 11.27 -14.13
C ALA A 267 13.12 12.16 -13.62
N THR A 268 12.73 13.18 -12.85
CA THR A 268 13.61 13.98 -12.01
C THR A 268 13.14 13.86 -10.57
N ALA A 269 14.09 13.77 -9.66
CA ALA A 269 13.82 13.75 -8.24
C ALA A 269 14.69 14.79 -7.54
N PHE A 270 14.12 15.45 -6.53
CA PHE A 270 14.79 16.48 -5.75
C PHE A 270 14.74 16.16 -4.27
N ARG A 271 15.86 16.46 -3.60
CA ARG A 271 16.05 16.30 -2.16
C ARG A 271 16.78 17.54 -1.64
N PRO A 272 16.14 18.41 -0.86
CA PRO A 272 16.80 19.60 -0.34
C PRO A 272 17.91 19.23 0.65
N ALA A 273 18.98 20.02 0.66
CA ALA A 273 20.05 19.86 1.62
C ALA A 273 19.65 20.42 2.99
N GLY A 274 20.07 19.76 4.08
CA GLY A 274 19.89 20.26 5.44
C GLY A 274 18.49 20.14 6.02
N ASP A 275 17.54 19.51 5.32
CA ASP A 275 16.19 19.24 5.85
C ASP A 275 16.07 17.81 6.39
N PRO A 276 15.87 17.61 7.71
CA PRO A 276 15.75 16.29 8.32
C PRO A 276 14.62 15.43 7.76
N ARG A 277 13.55 16.06 7.25
CA ARG A 277 12.39 15.40 6.62
C ARG A 277 12.81 14.51 5.44
N PHE A 278 13.85 14.95 4.73
CA PHE A 278 14.29 14.38 3.46
C PHE A 278 15.70 13.80 3.54
N ALA A 279 16.18 13.46 4.74
CA ALA A 279 17.51 12.88 4.91
C ALA A 279 17.69 11.55 4.16
N GLU A 280 16.62 10.75 4.04
CA GLU A 280 16.66 9.42 3.40
C GLU A 280 15.75 9.29 2.16
N ILE A 281 14.78 10.19 1.99
CA ILE A 281 13.74 10.14 0.95
C ILE A 281 13.80 11.37 0.04
N PHE A 282 13.12 11.33 -1.11
CA PHE A 282 12.96 12.50 -1.96
C PHE A 282 11.90 13.46 -1.39
N ALA A 283 12.06 14.74 -1.67
CA ALA A 283 11.03 15.76 -1.37
C ALA A 283 10.05 15.93 -2.52
N HIS A 284 10.56 15.84 -3.75
CA HIS A 284 9.76 16.01 -4.96
C HIS A 284 10.19 15.01 -6.03
N VAL A 285 9.22 14.48 -6.77
CA VAL A 285 9.46 13.66 -7.96
C VAL A 285 8.53 14.11 -9.07
N ALA A 286 9.10 14.39 -10.24
CA ALA A 286 8.37 14.64 -11.47
C ALA A 286 8.75 13.60 -12.52
N SER A 287 7.79 13.15 -13.34
CA SER A 287 8.05 12.17 -14.39
C SER A 287 7.19 12.38 -15.63
N GLN A 288 7.73 11.97 -16.78
CA GLN A 288 7.07 11.93 -18.06
C GLN A 288 7.06 10.50 -18.60
N TRP A 289 5.87 10.06 -18.99
CA TRP A 289 5.62 8.68 -19.42
C TRP A 289 5.11 8.72 -20.86
N ARG A 290 5.63 7.85 -21.72
CA ARG A 290 5.11 7.67 -23.09
C ARG A 290 4.42 6.33 -23.22
N PHE A 291 3.32 6.30 -23.96
CA PHE A 291 2.51 5.12 -24.19
C PHE A 291 2.51 4.71 -25.67
N PRO A 292 2.26 3.43 -26.01
CA PRO A 292 2.22 2.95 -27.38
C PRO A 292 1.25 3.71 -28.31
N SER A 293 0.13 4.21 -27.79
CA SER A 293 -0.81 5.08 -28.53
C SER A 293 -0.27 6.47 -28.88
N GLY A 294 0.92 6.83 -28.40
CA GLY A 294 1.47 8.19 -28.50
C GLY A 294 0.95 9.13 -27.40
N ALA A 295 0.09 8.66 -26.50
CA ALA A 295 -0.29 9.41 -25.31
C ALA A 295 0.92 9.68 -24.41
N VAL A 296 0.90 10.80 -23.70
CA VAL A 296 1.91 11.17 -22.71
C VAL A 296 1.24 11.40 -21.36
N ALA A 297 1.89 10.99 -20.26
CA ALA A 297 1.49 11.41 -18.92
C ALA A 297 2.59 12.20 -18.22
N HIS A 298 2.23 13.32 -17.60
CA HIS A 298 3.10 14.10 -16.72
C HIS A 298 2.61 13.95 -15.29
N LEU A 299 3.50 13.51 -14.40
CA LEU A 299 3.17 13.26 -13.00
C LEU A 299 4.12 14.08 -12.14
N ALA A 300 3.59 14.75 -11.12
CA ALA A 300 4.38 15.39 -10.08
C ALA A 300 3.85 15.02 -8.70
N THR A 301 4.75 14.88 -7.73
CA THR A 301 4.40 14.65 -6.34
C THR A 301 5.40 15.31 -5.41
N SER A 302 4.91 15.89 -4.32
CA SER A 302 5.73 16.65 -3.37
C SER A 302 5.34 16.39 -1.92
N TYR A 303 6.34 16.36 -1.06
CA TYR A 303 6.20 16.54 0.38
C TYR A 303 6.66 17.92 0.88
N ASP A 304 7.30 18.71 0.03
CA ASP A 304 7.67 20.09 0.31
C ASP A 304 6.52 21.05 0.02
#